data_AF-A0A1H1FGW5-F1
#
_entry.id   AF-A0A1H1FGW5-F1
#
_cell.length_a   1.000
_cell.length_b   1.000
_cell.length_c   1.000
_cell.angle_alpha   90.00
_cell.angle_beta   90.00
_cell.angle_gamma   90.00
#
_symmetry.space_group_name_H-M   'P 1'
#
loop_
_entity.id
_entity.type
_entity.pdbx_description
1 polymer ?
#
loop_
_entity_poly.entity_id
_entity_poly.type
_entity_poly.pdbx_seq_one_letter_code
_entity_poly.pdbx_strand_id
1 'polypeptide(L)'
;MALPPVPPIADLDRYAIYSLTADTSALNVNFPIFGTQEDITVTLNGVALGTGNWSLVSLSGTPLAQLPLPITDGQILFFPVAPAGSTVEIIGSFQPRQLTMPSAPGITRREYNQTVGTMMACLRELNRRLNITASPVAMSFNAYGTLANRANYNSAANGFVYLQTDDGSGRPIFYVMQATPGGWSQALIVQSPAATTTGQVPVGGIVPFTGQAPPANYVFPYGQTFSRATYPALLAACSTTQTGTFASGSAIVTALTSTDGLGAGMLFESASVPAGTSILNILSPTSVTLSANATANGAASATIFIYGNGDGSTTFTGPDLRGRPVFARDNMGGTGANLITTGGSGIAGTRIGATGGSETVTLTTPQMPAHNHTINIIDPGHVHQYNQANLPAGAVVAAAGAAYQVTQTATNTSSATTGITATSVNAGSGTAHQNMPPTIVMNVIMRIL
;
A
#
# COMPACT_ATOMS: atom_id res chain seq x y z
N MET A 1 -15.80 -51.73 -23.56
CA MET A 1 -15.69 -50.65 -24.56
C MET A 1 -16.29 -49.40 -23.94
N ALA A 2 -15.54 -48.29 -23.91
CA ALA A 2 -16.07 -47.01 -23.44
C ALA A 2 -17.27 -46.63 -24.32
N LEU A 3 -18.36 -46.19 -23.70
CA LEU A 3 -19.52 -45.64 -24.42
C LEU A 3 -19.02 -44.56 -25.40
N PRO A 4 -19.53 -44.51 -26.64
CA PRO A 4 -19.16 -43.47 -27.58
C PRO A 4 -19.38 -42.09 -26.92
N PRO A 5 -18.44 -41.13 -27.07
CA PRO A 5 -18.57 -39.82 -26.46
C PRO A 5 -19.88 -39.16 -26.88
N VAL A 6 -20.71 -38.77 -25.92
CA VAL A 6 -21.95 -38.05 -26.19
C VAL A 6 -21.61 -36.77 -26.96
N PRO A 7 -22.18 -36.56 -28.16
CA PRO A 7 -21.90 -35.37 -28.95
C PRO A 7 -22.36 -34.13 -28.18
N PRO A 8 -21.56 -33.05 -28.15
CA PRO A 8 -21.93 -31.86 -27.40
C PRO A 8 -23.20 -31.20 -27.93
N ILE A 9 -24.05 -30.74 -27.01
CA ILE A 9 -25.42 -30.29 -27.31
C ILE A 9 -25.40 -28.79 -27.66
N ALA A 10 -26.28 -28.37 -28.58
CA ALA A 10 -26.61 -26.96 -28.80
C ALA A 10 -27.13 -26.32 -27.50
N ASP A 11 -26.90 -25.01 -27.29
CA ASP A 11 -27.36 -24.31 -26.09
C ASP A 11 -28.87 -24.03 -26.12
N LEU A 12 -29.67 -25.09 -26.01
CA LEU A 12 -31.13 -25.05 -25.92
C LEU A 12 -31.60 -25.53 -24.56
N ASP A 13 -32.71 -24.96 -24.10
CA ASP A 13 -33.26 -25.33 -22.81
C ASP A 13 -33.82 -26.77 -22.83
N ARG A 14 -33.52 -27.58 -21.81
CA ARG A 14 -33.95 -28.99 -21.69
C ARG A 14 -35.02 -29.10 -20.61
N TYR A 15 -36.11 -28.36 -20.79
CA TYR A 15 -37.18 -28.23 -19.83
C TYR A 15 -38.53 -28.15 -20.54
N ALA A 16 -39.52 -28.86 -20.02
CA ALA A 16 -40.89 -28.83 -20.51
C ALA A 16 -41.86 -28.76 -19.34
N ILE A 17 -42.91 -27.95 -19.45
CA ILE A 17 -43.99 -27.85 -18.47
C ILE A 17 -45.34 -28.08 -19.17
N TYR A 18 -46.19 -28.88 -18.55
CA TYR A 18 -47.53 -29.20 -19.03
C TYR A 18 -48.55 -28.98 -17.92
N SER A 19 -49.60 -28.22 -18.21
CA SER A 19 -50.78 -28.11 -17.35
C SER A 19 -51.86 -29.05 -17.87
N LEU A 20 -52.18 -30.09 -17.11
CA LEU A 20 -53.09 -31.14 -17.56
C LEU A 20 -54.56 -30.73 -17.37
N THR A 21 -55.36 -30.82 -18.42
CA THR A 21 -56.81 -30.54 -18.38
C THR A 21 -57.66 -31.81 -18.29
N ALA A 22 -57.06 -32.99 -18.41
CA ALA A 22 -57.69 -34.31 -18.32
C ALA A 22 -56.68 -35.33 -17.79
N ASP A 23 -57.17 -36.47 -17.31
CA ASP A 23 -56.30 -37.59 -16.90
C ASP A 23 -55.45 -38.05 -18.08
N THR A 24 -54.13 -38.00 -17.92
CA THR A 24 -53.18 -38.17 -19.01
C THR A 24 -52.28 -39.38 -18.75
N SER A 25 -52.29 -40.33 -19.68
CA SER A 25 -51.44 -41.53 -19.62
C SER A 25 -50.07 -41.36 -20.26
N ALA A 26 -49.91 -40.37 -21.14
CA ALA A 26 -48.66 -40.14 -21.88
C ALA A 26 -48.41 -38.67 -22.22
N LEU A 27 -47.14 -38.24 -22.19
CA LEU A 27 -46.71 -36.88 -22.57
C LEU A 27 -45.44 -36.92 -23.41
N ASN A 28 -45.43 -36.17 -24.51
CA ASN A 28 -44.25 -36.07 -25.38
C ASN A 28 -43.17 -35.20 -24.71
N VAL A 29 -41.91 -35.57 -24.88
CA VAL A 29 -40.77 -34.76 -24.47
C VAL A 29 -40.36 -33.88 -25.65
N ASN A 30 -40.45 -32.56 -25.48
CA ASN A 30 -40.22 -31.58 -26.56
C ASN A 30 -38.76 -31.12 -26.69
N PHE A 31 -37.83 -31.77 -25.97
CA PHE A 31 -36.40 -31.51 -26.05
C PHE A 31 -35.61 -32.81 -26.27
N PRO A 32 -34.42 -32.74 -26.88
CA PRO A 32 -33.60 -33.92 -27.16
C PRO A 32 -33.18 -34.69 -25.89
N ILE A 33 -33.33 -36.01 -25.89
CA ILE A 33 -32.92 -36.93 -24.81
C ILE A 33 -31.66 -37.70 -25.22
N PHE A 34 -30.71 -37.84 -24.30
CA PHE A 34 -29.42 -38.47 -24.53
C PHE A 34 -29.21 -39.60 -23.53
N GLY A 35 -29.60 -40.82 -23.91
CA GLY A 35 -29.43 -42.02 -23.10
C GLY A 35 -30.75 -42.70 -22.77
N THR A 36 -30.94 -43.02 -21.49
CA THR A 36 -32.12 -43.73 -20.98
C THR A 36 -32.98 -42.81 -20.11
N GLN A 37 -33.97 -43.36 -19.41
CA GLN A 37 -34.79 -42.62 -18.44
C GLN A 37 -33.99 -41.84 -17.37
N GLU A 38 -32.73 -42.20 -17.10
CA GLU A 38 -31.88 -41.50 -16.13
C GLU A 38 -31.48 -40.07 -16.58
N ASP A 39 -31.63 -39.78 -17.86
CA ASP A 39 -31.33 -38.45 -18.41
C ASP A 39 -32.47 -37.44 -18.19
N ILE A 40 -33.60 -37.83 -17.59
CA ILE A 40 -34.70 -36.93 -17.25
C ILE A 40 -35.25 -37.18 -15.85
N THR A 41 -35.73 -36.12 -15.21
CA THR A 41 -36.52 -36.16 -13.98
C THR A 41 -37.91 -35.62 -14.28
N VAL A 42 -38.93 -36.33 -13.82
CA VAL A 42 -40.34 -35.94 -14.00
C VAL A 42 -40.91 -35.55 -12.64
N THR A 43 -41.51 -34.37 -12.54
CA THR A 43 -42.21 -33.92 -11.34
C THR A 43 -43.70 -33.80 -11.62
N LEU A 44 -44.52 -34.08 -10.60
CA LEU A 44 -45.96 -33.85 -10.59
C LEU A 44 -46.27 -32.91 -9.44
N ASN A 45 -46.83 -31.73 -9.73
CA ASN A 45 -47.09 -30.67 -8.76
C ASN A 45 -45.86 -30.33 -7.89
N GLY A 46 -44.67 -30.33 -8.49
CA GLY A 46 -43.40 -30.05 -7.80
C GLY A 46 -42.77 -31.22 -7.04
N VAL A 47 -43.40 -32.40 -7.05
CA VAL A 47 -42.86 -33.61 -6.39
C VAL A 47 -42.27 -34.56 -7.44
N ALA A 48 -41.00 -34.93 -7.30
CA ALA A 48 -40.34 -35.86 -8.21
C ALA A 48 -40.97 -37.27 -8.14
N LEU A 49 -41.31 -37.82 -9.30
CA LEU A 49 -41.89 -39.16 -9.41
C LEU A 49 -40.77 -40.22 -9.43
N GLY A 50 -40.92 -41.27 -8.61
CA GLY A 50 -40.02 -42.41 -8.60
C GLY A 50 -40.10 -43.25 -9.87
N THR A 51 -39.08 -44.08 -10.12
CA THR A 51 -38.90 -44.91 -11.33
C THR A 51 -39.95 -46.00 -11.55
N GLY A 52 -40.90 -46.17 -10.62
CA GLY A 52 -42.06 -47.06 -10.76
C GLY A 52 -43.34 -46.36 -11.18
N ASN A 53 -43.35 -45.02 -11.17
CA ASN A 53 -44.56 -44.21 -11.43
C ASN A 53 -44.62 -43.64 -12.85
N TRP A 54 -43.52 -43.77 -13.60
CA TRP A 54 -43.42 -43.37 -15.00
C TRP A 54 -42.33 -44.16 -15.71
N SER A 55 -42.37 -44.19 -17.04
CA SER A 55 -41.29 -44.71 -17.88
C SER A 55 -41.08 -43.86 -19.13
N LEU A 56 -39.84 -43.83 -19.63
CA LEU A 56 -39.53 -43.24 -20.93
C LEU A 56 -39.69 -44.30 -22.01
N VAL A 57 -40.44 -43.97 -23.06
CA VAL A 57 -40.59 -44.77 -24.27
C VAL A 57 -40.38 -43.89 -25.51
N SER A 58 -40.25 -44.52 -26.66
CA SER A 58 -40.26 -43.83 -27.95
C SER A 58 -41.69 -43.72 -28.47
N LEU A 59 -42.04 -42.55 -28.98
CA LEU A 59 -43.30 -42.29 -29.70
C LEU A 59 -43.43 -43.17 -30.95
N SER A 60 -42.32 -43.55 -31.58
CA SER A 60 -42.31 -44.44 -32.75
C SER A 60 -42.44 -45.93 -32.40
N GLY A 61 -42.42 -46.29 -31.11
CA GLY A 61 -42.44 -47.66 -30.63
C GLY A 61 -41.11 -48.42 -30.78
N THR A 62 -40.09 -47.77 -31.32
CA THR A 62 -38.74 -48.33 -31.46
C THR A 62 -38.08 -48.42 -30.07
N PRO A 63 -37.43 -49.53 -29.69
CA PRO A 63 -36.69 -49.60 -28.44
C PRO A 63 -35.68 -48.45 -28.33
N LEU A 64 -35.65 -47.74 -27.19
CA LEU A 64 -34.80 -46.55 -27.00
C LEU A 64 -33.31 -46.81 -27.32
N ALA A 65 -32.83 -48.03 -27.06
CA ALA A 65 -31.45 -48.44 -27.34
C ALA A 65 -31.10 -48.55 -28.84
N GLN A 66 -32.11 -48.59 -29.72
CA GLN A 66 -31.94 -48.69 -31.17
C GLN A 66 -32.09 -47.35 -31.89
N LEU A 67 -32.50 -46.30 -31.17
CA LEU A 67 -32.65 -44.97 -31.73
C LEU A 67 -31.32 -44.23 -31.79
N PRO A 68 -31.07 -43.42 -32.84
CA PRO A 68 -29.91 -42.56 -32.88
C PRO A 68 -29.99 -41.50 -31.77
N LEU A 69 -28.86 -41.23 -31.12
CA LEU A 69 -28.75 -40.11 -30.18
C LEU A 69 -28.55 -38.79 -30.95
N PRO A 70 -29.22 -37.69 -30.58
CA PRO A 70 -30.28 -37.60 -29.57
C PRO A 70 -31.60 -38.25 -29.98
N ILE A 71 -32.28 -38.82 -28.99
CA ILE A 71 -33.68 -39.26 -29.08
C ILE A 71 -34.56 -38.00 -29.10
N THR A 72 -35.17 -37.72 -30.25
CA THR A 72 -36.11 -36.59 -30.43
C THR A 72 -37.57 -37.00 -30.37
N ASP A 73 -37.84 -38.30 -30.24
CA ASP A 73 -39.17 -38.89 -30.24
C ASP A 73 -39.57 -39.44 -28.86
N GLY A 74 -38.97 -38.93 -27.78
CA GLY A 74 -39.24 -39.41 -26.43
C GLY A 74 -40.67 -39.09 -25.95
N GLN A 75 -41.30 -40.04 -25.26
CA GLN A 75 -42.60 -39.91 -24.62
C GLN A 75 -42.55 -40.53 -23.21
N ILE A 76 -43.10 -39.84 -22.23
CA ILE A 76 -43.28 -40.35 -20.87
C ILE A 76 -44.62 -41.08 -20.80
N LEU A 77 -44.64 -42.28 -20.22
CA LEU A 77 -45.85 -43.00 -19.82
C LEU A 77 -46.00 -42.95 -18.30
N PHE A 78 -47.22 -42.75 -17.80
CA PHE A 78 -47.54 -42.67 -16.37
C PHE A 78 -48.24 -43.94 -15.86
N PHE A 79 -47.84 -44.41 -14.68
CA PHE A 79 -48.44 -45.57 -14.00
C PHE A 79 -48.52 -45.33 -12.48
N PRO A 80 -49.64 -44.87 -11.90
CA PRO A 80 -50.95 -44.59 -12.51
C PRO A 80 -50.97 -43.31 -13.36
N VAL A 81 -52.04 -43.10 -14.13
CA VAL A 81 -52.22 -41.90 -14.99
C VAL A 81 -52.09 -40.59 -14.18
N ALA A 82 -51.51 -39.57 -14.80
CA ALA A 82 -51.37 -38.25 -14.20
C ALA A 82 -52.75 -37.57 -14.14
N PRO A 83 -53.26 -37.15 -12.95
CA PRO A 83 -54.60 -36.62 -12.82
C PRO A 83 -54.82 -35.27 -13.53
N ALA A 84 -56.06 -35.03 -13.97
CA ALA A 84 -56.50 -33.72 -14.44
C ALA A 84 -56.25 -32.63 -13.38
N GLY A 85 -55.84 -31.43 -13.82
CA GLY A 85 -55.50 -30.30 -12.95
C GLY A 85 -54.10 -30.33 -12.35
N SER A 86 -53.30 -31.38 -12.62
CA SER A 86 -51.89 -31.41 -12.21
C SER A 86 -50.97 -30.67 -13.17
N THR A 87 -49.83 -30.20 -12.66
CA THR A 87 -48.74 -29.65 -13.45
C THR A 87 -47.62 -30.68 -13.51
N VAL A 88 -47.25 -31.09 -14.72
CA VAL A 88 -46.11 -31.97 -14.96
C VAL A 88 -44.93 -31.13 -15.43
N GLU A 89 -43.78 -31.33 -14.82
CA GLU A 89 -42.51 -30.78 -15.33
C GLU A 89 -41.57 -31.91 -15.71
N ILE A 90 -40.91 -31.75 -16.85
CA ILE A 90 -39.90 -32.66 -17.35
C ILE A 90 -38.59 -31.89 -17.40
N ILE A 91 -37.60 -32.36 -16.66
CA ILE A 91 -36.31 -31.70 -16.47
C ILE A 91 -35.22 -32.63 -16.98
N GLY A 92 -34.43 -32.17 -17.95
CA GLY A 92 -33.24 -32.92 -18.39
C GLY A 92 -32.14 -32.93 -17.34
N SER A 93 -31.42 -34.05 -17.24
CA SER A 93 -30.21 -34.17 -16.45
C SER A 93 -29.08 -33.32 -17.03
N PHE A 94 -28.11 -32.98 -16.17
CA PHE A 94 -26.95 -32.18 -16.56
C PHE A 94 -26.15 -32.85 -17.68
N GLN A 95 -25.88 -32.10 -18.75
CA GLN A 95 -25.01 -32.51 -19.85
C GLN A 95 -24.09 -31.37 -20.28
N PRO A 96 -22.83 -31.64 -20.67
CA PRO A 96 -21.91 -30.63 -21.22
C PRO A 96 -22.44 -30.02 -22.53
N ARG A 97 -22.32 -28.69 -22.68
CA ARG A 97 -22.83 -27.94 -23.84
C ARG A 97 -21.71 -27.45 -24.77
N GLN A 98 -21.98 -27.34 -26.07
CA GLN A 98 -21.07 -26.72 -27.04
C GLN A 98 -21.44 -25.25 -27.24
N LEU A 99 -20.72 -24.36 -26.57
CA LEU A 99 -20.78 -22.94 -26.87
C LEU A 99 -19.79 -22.62 -28.00
N THR A 100 -20.29 -22.10 -29.12
CA THR A 100 -19.43 -21.59 -30.20
C THR A 100 -18.95 -20.20 -29.81
N MET A 101 -17.74 -20.11 -29.24
CA MET A 101 -17.15 -18.83 -28.84
C MET A 101 -16.08 -18.35 -29.82
N PRO A 102 -16.14 -17.10 -30.29
CA PRO A 102 -15.01 -16.47 -30.97
C PRO A 102 -13.87 -16.26 -29.96
N SER A 103 -12.67 -16.74 -30.28
CA SER A 103 -11.48 -16.56 -29.46
C SER A 103 -10.33 -15.99 -30.29
N ALA A 104 -9.53 -15.15 -29.63
CA ALA A 104 -8.26 -14.64 -30.14
C ALA A 104 -7.26 -15.79 -30.39
N PRO A 105 -6.27 -15.61 -31.28
CA PRO A 105 -5.24 -16.61 -31.54
C PRO A 105 -4.47 -16.97 -30.26
N GLY A 106 -4.29 -18.27 -29.97
CA GLY A 106 -3.41 -18.75 -28.89
C GLY A 106 -4.06 -19.48 -27.72
N ILE A 107 -5.40 -19.57 -27.65
CA ILE A 107 -6.11 -20.39 -26.64
C ILE A 107 -6.59 -21.69 -27.29
N THR A 108 -6.41 -22.83 -26.63
CA THR A 108 -6.96 -24.11 -27.08
C THR A 108 -8.49 -24.05 -27.08
N ARG A 109 -9.05 -23.69 -28.25
CA ARG A 109 -10.49 -23.43 -28.49
C ARG A 109 -11.43 -24.50 -27.94
N ARG A 110 -10.99 -25.76 -27.88
CA ARG A 110 -11.81 -26.89 -27.45
C ARG A 110 -12.01 -26.92 -25.94
N GLU A 111 -10.93 -26.85 -25.17
CA GLU A 111 -10.96 -27.01 -23.71
C GLU A 111 -11.62 -25.79 -23.06
N TYR A 112 -11.30 -24.59 -23.53
CA TYR A 112 -11.93 -23.36 -23.06
C TYR A 112 -13.45 -23.37 -23.27
N ASN A 113 -13.91 -23.71 -24.49
CA ASN A 113 -15.34 -23.78 -24.79
C ASN A 113 -16.05 -24.88 -23.99
N GLN A 114 -15.37 -26.01 -23.73
CA GLN A 114 -15.88 -27.09 -22.88
C GLN A 114 -16.01 -26.64 -21.42
N THR A 115 -14.99 -26.01 -20.85
CA THR A 115 -15.02 -25.55 -19.44
C THR A 115 -16.11 -24.51 -19.23
N VAL A 116 -16.19 -23.48 -20.09
CA VAL A 116 -17.19 -22.42 -19.94
C VAL A 116 -18.62 -22.94 -20.21
N GLY A 117 -18.79 -23.83 -21.20
CA GLY A 117 -20.06 -24.50 -21.45
C GLY A 117 -20.54 -25.36 -20.27
N THR A 118 -19.62 -26.05 -19.60
CA THR A 118 -19.88 -26.86 -18.39
C THR A 118 -20.32 -25.98 -17.22
N MET A 119 -19.62 -24.87 -16.97
CA MET A 119 -19.98 -23.92 -15.90
C MET A 119 -21.39 -23.35 -16.09
N MET A 120 -21.74 -22.98 -17.33
CA MET A 120 -23.06 -22.43 -17.64
C MET A 120 -24.20 -23.44 -17.48
N ALA A 121 -23.99 -24.67 -17.92
CA ALA A 121 -24.93 -25.74 -17.69
C ALA A 121 -25.11 -26.01 -16.18
N CYS A 122 -24.04 -25.96 -15.39
CA CYS A 122 -24.10 -26.20 -13.95
C CYS A 122 -24.93 -25.13 -13.23
N LEU A 123 -24.72 -23.85 -13.56
CA LEU A 123 -25.49 -22.74 -13.00
C LEU A 123 -26.98 -22.82 -13.38
N ARG A 124 -27.29 -23.24 -14.62
CA ARG A 124 -28.66 -23.39 -15.08
C ARG A 124 -29.44 -24.46 -14.34
N GLU A 125 -28.84 -25.64 -14.22
CA GLU A 125 -29.49 -26.74 -13.52
C GLU A 125 -29.53 -26.50 -12.00
N LEU A 126 -28.52 -25.85 -11.41
CA LEU A 126 -28.52 -25.47 -10.00
C LEU A 126 -29.66 -24.49 -9.66
N ASN A 127 -29.86 -23.45 -10.47
CA ASN A 127 -30.94 -22.48 -10.25
C ASN A 127 -32.34 -23.14 -10.25
N ARG A 128 -32.55 -24.16 -11.08
CA ARG A 128 -33.80 -24.92 -11.11
C ARG A 128 -33.99 -25.82 -9.90
N ARG A 129 -32.94 -26.51 -9.47
CA ARG A 129 -32.99 -27.32 -8.23
C ARG A 129 -33.26 -26.46 -6.98
N LEU A 130 -32.87 -25.19 -7.02
CA LEU A 130 -33.13 -24.22 -5.95
C LEU A 130 -34.46 -23.46 -6.10
N ASN A 131 -35.28 -23.78 -7.12
CA ASN A 131 -36.58 -23.18 -7.38
C ASN A 131 -36.57 -21.64 -7.49
N ILE A 132 -35.48 -21.09 -8.05
CA ILE A 132 -35.32 -19.65 -8.26
C ILE A 132 -36.08 -19.28 -9.54
N THR A 133 -37.03 -18.35 -9.45
CA THR A 133 -37.98 -17.98 -10.52
C THR A 133 -37.33 -17.33 -11.75
N ALA A 134 -36.02 -17.02 -11.70
CA ALA A 134 -35.28 -16.45 -12.82
C ALA A 134 -34.63 -17.54 -13.67
N SER A 135 -35.11 -17.73 -14.89
CA SER A 135 -34.46 -18.60 -15.87
C SER A 135 -33.07 -18.03 -16.21
N PRO A 136 -31.98 -18.81 -16.07
CA PRO A 136 -30.64 -18.31 -16.38
C PRO A 136 -30.46 -18.22 -17.90
N VAL A 137 -30.44 -16.98 -18.37
CA VAL A 137 -30.31 -16.59 -19.77
C VAL A 137 -28.85 -16.74 -20.21
N ALA A 138 -28.65 -16.92 -21.52
CA ALA A 138 -27.34 -17.06 -22.15
C ALA A 138 -26.32 -16.00 -21.68
N MET A 139 -25.04 -16.37 -21.70
CA MET A 139 -23.97 -15.40 -21.57
C MET A 139 -23.75 -14.68 -22.89
N SER A 140 -23.81 -13.37 -22.87
CA SER A 140 -23.34 -12.55 -23.98
C SER A 140 -21.95 -11.99 -23.65
N PHE A 141 -21.03 -12.07 -24.60
CA PHE A 141 -19.75 -11.36 -24.51
C PHE A 141 -19.91 -10.06 -25.29
N ASN A 142 -19.87 -8.93 -24.58
CA ASN A 142 -19.92 -7.64 -25.23
C ASN A 142 -18.48 -7.20 -25.58
N ALA A 143 -18.17 -7.12 -26.87
CA ALA A 143 -16.86 -6.74 -27.40
C ALA A 143 -16.59 -5.22 -27.41
N TYR A 144 -17.50 -4.40 -26.87
CA TYR A 144 -17.43 -2.95 -27.06
C TYR A 144 -17.01 -2.20 -25.78
N GLY A 145 -15.74 -1.77 -25.78
CA GLY A 145 -15.20 -0.53 -25.19
C GLY A 145 -15.46 -0.21 -23.71
N THR A 146 -14.96 0.94 -23.25
CA THR A 146 -15.23 1.49 -21.90
C THR A 146 -16.73 1.59 -21.61
N LEU A 147 -17.13 1.48 -20.34
CA LEU A 147 -18.53 1.54 -19.85
C LEU A 147 -19.42 2.57 -20.57
N ALA A 148 -18.88 3.74 -20.90
CA ALA A 148 -19.60 4.85 -21.53
C ALA A 148 -20.00 4.65 -23.01
N ASN A 149 -19.36 3.73 -23.74
CA ASN A 149 -19.59 3.53 -25.18
C ASN A 149 -20.54 2.37 -25.49
N ARG A 150 -21.22 1.82 -24.47
CA ARG A 150 -22.06 0.63 -24.62
C ARG A 150 -23.52 0.99 -24.90
N ALA A 151 -24.17 0.18 -25.73
CA ALA A 151 -25.58 0.31 -26.07
C ALA A 151 -26.42 0.39 -24.78
N ASN A 152 -27.18 1.48 -24.64
CA ASN A 152 -28.04 1.72 -23.48
C ASN A 152 -29.00 0.53 -23.25
N TYR A 153 -29.37 0.34 -21.98
CA TYR A 153 -30.33 -0.61 -21.41
C TYR A 153 -31.49 -1.06 -22.34
N ASN A 154 -31.99 -0.18 -23.20
CA ASN A 154 -33.08 -0.46 -24.14
C ASN A 154 -32.69 -1.36 -25.34
N SER A 155 -31.41 -1.69 -25.52
CA SER A 155 -30.90 -2.45 -26.67
C SER A 155 -30.63 -3.93 -26.35
N ALA A 156 -30.61 -4.28 -25.07
CA ALA A 156 -30.32 -5.64 -24.61
C ALA A 156 -31.61 -6.24 -24.05
N ALA A 157 -32.09 -7.35 -24.65
CA ALA A 157 -33.28 -8.01 -24.15
C ALA A 157 -33.08 -8.40 -22.66
N ASN A 158 -34.13 -8.18 -21.86
CA ASN A 158 -34.11 -8.43 -20.42
C ASN A 158 -33.53 -9.81 -20.08
N GLY A 159 -32.48 -9.86 -19.24
CA GLY A 159 -32.11 -11.07 -18.49
C GLY A 159 -30.73 -11.71 -18.72
N PHE A 160 -29.85 -11.19 -19.59
CA PHE A 160 -28.54 -11.81 -19.82
C PHE A 160 -27.57 -11.69 -18.63
N VAL A 161 -26.72 -12.69 -18.41
CA VAL A 161 -25.53 -12.58 -17.53
C VAL A 161 -24.34 -12.21 -18.41
N TYR A 162 -23.62 -11.13 -18.11
CA TYR A 162 -22.45 -10.73 -18.90
C TYR A 162 -21.17 -11.25 -18.26
N LEU A 163 -20.31 -11.86 -19.08
CA LEU A 163 -18.89 -12.01 -18.80
C LEU A 163 -18.17 -10.77 -19.34
N GLN A 164 -17.64 -9.94 -18.45
CA GLN A 164 -16.79 -8.82 -18.82
C GLN A 164 -15.33 -9.20 -18.49
N THR A 165 -14.41 -9.00 -19.42
CA THR A 165 -12.97 -9.28 -19.19
C THR A 165 -12.17 -8.04 -18.83
N ASP A 166 -12.79 -6.87 -18.77
CA ASP A 166 -12.09 -5.60 -18.65
C ASP A 166 -12.94 -4.48 -18.01
N ASP A 167 -12.83 -4.28 -16.70
CA ASP A 167 -13.06 -2.96 -16.08
C ASP A 167 -11.89 -1.98 -16.31
N GLY A 168 -10.96 -2.32 -17.21
CA GLY A 168 -9.66 -1.65 -17.37
C GLY A 168 -8.53 -2.27 -16.55
N SER A 169 -8.82 -3.25 -15.67
CA SER A 169 -7.79 -3.94 -14.87
C SER A 169 -7.37 -5.32 -15.42
N GLY A 170 -7.92 -5.75 -16.56
CA GLY A 170 -7.62 -7.05 -17.19
C GLY A 170 -8.15 -8.27 -16.43
N ARG A 171 -9.13 -8.07 -15.54
CA ARG A 171 -9.72 -9.12 -14.69
C ARG A 171 -11.09 -9.55 -15.24
N PRO A 172 -11.40 -10.86 -15.22
CA PRO A 172 -12.75 -11.32 -15.54
C PRO A 172 -13.71 -10.96 -14.38
N ILE A 173 -14.76 -10.21 -14.70
CA ILE A 173 -15.83 -9.82 -13.79
C ILE A 173 -17.15 -10.36 -14.35
N PHE A 174 -17.91 -11.01 -13.48
CA PHE A 174 -19.24 -11.54 -13.80
C PHE A 174 -20.29 -10.55 -13.32
N TYR A 175 -21.11 -10.01 -14.23
CA TYR A 175 -22.23 -9.15 -13.89
C TYR A 175 -23.55 -9.88 -14.09
N VAL A 176 -24.39 -9.88 -13.06
CA VAL A 176 -25.77 -10.35 -13.13
C VAL A 176 -26.69 -9.14 -13.24
N MET A 177 -27.54 -9.10 -14.26
CA MET A 177 -28.58 -8.06 -14.40
C MET A 177 -29.67 -8.27 -13.35
N GLN A 178 -30.17 -7.18 -12.75
CA GLN A 178 -31.45 -7.22 -12.06
C GLN A 178 -32.60 -7.10 -13.08
N ALA A 179 -33.75 -7.69 -12.78
CA ALA A 179 -34.99 -7.54 -13.55
C ALA A 179 -35.60 -6.13 -13.50
N THR A 180 -34.93 -5.13 -12.90
CA THR A 180 -35.43 -3.76 -12.71
C THR A 180 -34.47 -2.75 -13.34
N PRO A 181 -34.97 -1.75 -14.10
CA PRO A 181 -34.11 -0.76 -14.75
C PRO A 181 -33.19 -0.03 -13.75
N GLY A 182 -31.89 0.01 -14.04
CA GLY A 182 -30.93 0.93 -13.40
C GLY A 182 -30.04 0.37 -12.29
N GLY A 183 -30.07 -0.93 -11.98
CA GLY A 183 -29.21 -1.52 -10.94
C GLY A 183 -28.41 -2.74 -11.42
N TRP A 184 -27.08 -2.69 -11.29
CA TRP A 184 -26.22 -3.89 -11.34
C TRP A 184 -26.23 -4.52 -9.95
N SER A 185 -26.78 -5.72 -9.78
CA SER A 185 -27.07 -6.25 -8.44
C SER A 185 -25.88 -6.89 -7.74
N GLN A 186 -24.89 -7.43 -8.47
CA GLN A 186 -23.66 -7.95 -7.84
C GLN A 186 -22.59 -8.28 -8.88
N ALA A 187 -21.33 -7.93 -8.56
CA ALA A 187 -20.15 -8.42 -9.26
C ALA A 187 -19.52 -9.55 -8.43
N LEU A 188 -19.47 -10.78 -8.96
CA LEU A 188 -18.59 -11.80 -8.39
C LEU A 188 -17.17 -11.47 -8.87
N ILE A 189 -16.43 -10.79 -8.01
CA ILE A 189 -15.04 -10.46 -8.25
C ILE A 189 -14.23 -11.72 -7.93
N VAL A 190 -13.68 -12.39 -8.95
CA VAL A 190 -12.61 -13.37 -8.72
C VAL A 190 -11.37 -12.57 -8.31
N GLN A 191 -11.24 -12.31 -7.01
CA GLN A 191 -10.01 -11.81 -6.43
C GLN A 191 -8.95 -12.90 -6.58
N SER A 192 -7.97 -12.67 -7.47
CA SER A 192 -6.61 -13.08 -7.12
C SER A 192 -6.32 -12.53 -5.73
N PRO A 193 -5.66 -13.27 -4.83
CA PRO A 193 -5.50 -12.86 -3.44
C PRO A 193 -4.65 -11.60 -3.36
N ALA A 194 -5.32 -10.45 -3.46
CA ALA A 194 -4.80 -9.13 -3.18
C ALA A 194 -6.00 -8.26 -2.78
N ALA A 195 -5.95 -7.80 -1.52
CA ALA A 195 -6.82 -6.81 -0.89
C ALA A 195 -8.21 -7.26 -0.41
N THR A 196 -8.22 -7.97 0.72
CA THR A 196 -8.77 -7.46 2.00
C THR A 196 -8.44 -8.46 3.11
N THR A 197 -7.22 -8.41 3.63
CA THR A 197 -6.92 -8.98 4.96
C THR A 197 -6.40 -7.87 5.84
N THR A 198 -7.18 -7.59 6.88
CA THR A 198 -6.86 -6.77 8.02
C THR A 198 -5.58 -7.32 8.67
N GLY A 199 -4.39 -6.89 8.23
CA GLY A 199 -3.12 -7.39 8.79
C GLY A 199 -1.85 -7.32 7.92
N GLN A 200 -1.89 -6.85 6.66
CA GLN A 200 -0.66 -6.69 5.86
C GLN A 200 0.00 -5.32 6.05
N VAL A 201 1.33 -5.29 6.14
CA VAL A 201 2.13 -4.05 6.07
C VAL A 201 1.83 -3.39 4.71
N PRO A 202 1.42 -2.11 4.67
CA PRO A 202 1.13 -1.45 3.40
C PRO A 202 2.40 -1.34 2.54
N VAL A 203 2.24 -1.23 1.22
CA VAL A 203 3.38 -1.00 0.32
C VAL A 203 4.09 0.30 0.72
N GLY A 204 5.41 0.24 0.89
CA GLY A 204 6.23 1.32 1.45
C GLY A 204 6.32 1.34 2.98
N GLY A 205 5.55 0.49 3.67
CA GLY A 205 5.67 0.25 5.10
C GLY A 205 6.96 -0.48 5.43
N ILE A 206 7.57 -0.09 6.55
CA ILE A 206 8.84 -0.65 7.02
C ILE A 206 8.60 -1.31 8.37
N VAL A 207 9.10 -2.53 8.51
CA VAL A 207 9.03 -3.31 9.76
C VAL A 207 10.43 -3.78 10.15
N PRO A 208 10.78 -3.75 11.45
CA PRO A 208 11.99 -4.41 11.93
C PRO A 208 11.96 -5.90 11.59
N PHE A 209 13.11 -6.43 11.18
CA PHE A 209 13.24 -7.83 10.75
C PHE A 209 14.53 -8.43 11.30
N THR A 210 14.46 -9.69 11.77
CA THR A 210 15.57 -10.37 12.45
C THR A 210 16.47 -11.20 11.53
N GLY A 211 16.01 -11.54 10.32
CA GLY A 211 16.74 -12.40 9.38
C GLY A 211 17.83 -11.66 8.60
N GLN A 212 18.85 -12.40 8.18
CA GLN A 212 20.02 -11.86 7.45
C GLN A 212 19.72 -11.47 5.99
N ALA A 213 18.73 -12.10 5.36
CA ALA A 213 18.31 -11.82 3.98
C ALA A 213 16.83 -11.44 3.94
N PRO A 214 16.43 -10.46 3.11
CA PRO A 214 15.05 -10.04 3.09
C PRO A 214 14.18 -11.18 2.49
N PRO A 215 13.00 -11.45 3.07
CA PRO A 215 12.07 -12.43 2.51
C PRO A 215 11.49 -11.93 1.18
N ALA A 216 10.85 -12.82 0.43
CA ALA A 216 10.16 -12.45 -0.81
C ALA A 216 9.18 -11.28 -0.57
N ASN A 217 9.11 -10.35 -1.53
CA ASN A 217 8.35 -9.09 -1.48
C ASN A 217 8.86 -8.04 -0.49
N TYR A 218 9.96 -8.30 0.22
CA TYR A 218 10.64 -7.31 1.06
C TYR A 218 12.04 -7.05 0.54
N VAL A 219 12.57 -5.87 0.88
CA VAL A 219 13.93 -5.44 0.58
C VAL A 219 14.46 -4.68 1.79
N PHE A 220 15.77 -4.75 2.04
CA PHE A 220 16.38 -3.89 3.05
C PHE A 220 16.42 -2.44 2.56
N PRO A 221 16.00 -1.44 3.34
CA PRO A 221 16.06 -0.04 2.92
C PRO A 221 17.46 0.54 3.16
N TYR A 222 18.30 0.54 2.13
CA TYR A 222 19.68 1.06 2.16
C TYR A 222 19.92 2.17 1.13
N GLY A 223 18.86 2.86 0.69
CA GLY A 223 18.96 3.93 -0.30
C GLY A 223 19.12 3.44 -1.74
N GLN A 224 18.72 2.21 -2.03
CA GLN A 224 18.79 1.66 -3.39
C GLN A 224 17.79 2.30 -4.35
N THR A 225 18.09 2.19 -5.64
CA THR A 225 17.20 2.58 -6.72
C THR A 225 16.31 1.42 -7.15
N PHE A 226 15.05 1.72 -7.46
CA PHE A 226 14.04 0.79 -7.93
C PHE A 226 13.52 1.21 -9.30
N SER A 227 13.15 0.23 -10.14
CA SER A 227 12.48 0.48 -11.42
C SER A 227 11.06 1.02 -11.20
N ARG A 228 10.74 2.15 -11.84
CA ARG A 228 9.38 2.74 -11.82
C ARG A 228 8.34 1.81 -12.44
N ALA A 229 8.73 1.07 -13.49
CA ALA A 229 7.84 0.14 -14.19
C ALA A 229 7.57 -1.13 -13.37
N THR A 230 8.57 -1.62 -12.63
CA THR A 230 8.44 -2.84 -11.83
C THR A 230 7.76 -2.58 -10.49
N TYR A 231 7.97 -1.39 -9.89
CA TYR A 231 7.45 -1.06 -8.56
C TYR A 231 6.58 0.22 -8.54
N PRO A 232 5.51 0.31 -9.35
CA PRO A 232 4.70 1.52 -9.46
C PRO A 232 3.99 1.88 -8.14
N ALA A 233 3.60 0.90 -7.34
CA ALA A 233 2.98 1.12 -6.04
C ALA A 233 3.96 1.69 -5.00
N LEU A 234 5.22 1.24 -5.01
CA LEU A 234 6.26 1.78 -4.13
C LEU A 234 6.68 3.19 -4.57
N LEU A 235 6.73 3.44 -5.88
CA LEU A 235 6.95 4.79 -6.44
C LEU A 235 5.87 5.76 -5.93
N ALA A 236 4.60 5.37 -5.98
CA ALA A 236 3.49 6.17 -5.47
C ALA A 236 3.58 6.41 -3.94
N ALA A 237 4.15 5.48 -3.18
CA ALA A 237 4.39 5.67 -1.74
C ALA A 237 5.61 6.57 -1.45
N CYS A 238 6.60 6.62 -2.34
CA CYS A 238 7.85 7.37 -2.20
C CYS A 238 7.87 8.72 -2.95
N SER A 239 6.73 9.12 -3.53
CA SER A 239 6.56 10.39 -4.23
C SER A 239 5.16 10.94 -4.00
N THR A 240 4.97 12.22 -4.29
CA THR A 240 3.63 12.83 -4.37
C THR A 240 3.47 13.47 -5.74
N THR A 241 2.35 13.19 -6.40
CA THR A 241 2.02 13.80 -7.68
C THR A 241 0.87 14.77 -7.48
N GLN A 242 1.07 16.01 -7.90
CA GLN A 242 0.11 17.11 -7.76
C GLN A 242 0.01 17.86 -9.09
N THR A 243 -1.07 18.63 -9.28
CA THR A 243 -1.12 19.59 -10.38
C THR A 243 -0.57 20.93 -9.87
N GLY A 244 0.38 21.50 -10.58
CA GLY A 244 0.90 22.85 -10.32
C GLY A 244 0.63 23.76 -11.50
N THR A 245 0.52 25.06 -11.25
CA THR A 245 0.48 26.10 -12.30
C THR A 245 1.86 26.68 -12.49
N PHE A 246 2.34 26.64 -13.73
CA PHE A 246 3.66 27.09 -14.15
C PHE A 246 3.54 28.36 -14.98
N ALA A 247 4.51 29.25 -14.79
CA ALA A 247 4.70 30.44 -15.61
C ALA A 247 6.12 30.41 -16.18
N SER A 248 6.24 30.38 -17.51
CA SER A 248 7.52 30.31 -18.21
C SER A 248 8.43 31.46 -17.76
N GLY A 249 9.67 31.15 -17.42
CA GLY A 249 10.64 32.11 -16.87
C GLY A 249 10.55 32.35 -15.36
N SER A 250 9.56 31.77 -14.65
CA SER A 250 9.44 31.83 -13.19
C SER A 250 9.90 30.54 -12.52
N ALA A 251 10.63 30.65 -11.41
CA ALA A 251 10.96 29.52 -10.53
C ALA A 251 9.82 29.16 -9.57
N ILE A 252 8.74 29.95 -9.53
CA ILE A 252 7.63 29.76 -8.59
C ILE A 252 6.56 28.89 -9.26
N VAL A 253 6.20 27.80 -8.58
CA VAL A 253 5.03 26.98 -8.92
C VAL A 253 3.94 27.23 -7.90
N THR A 254 2.75 27.55 -8.35
CA THR A 254 1.58 27.83 -7.51
C THR A 254 0.50 26.77 -7.69
N ALA A 255 -0.58 26.88 -6.92
CA ALA A 255 -1.77 26.02 -7.02
C ALA A 255 -1.49 24.53 -6.84
N LEU A 256 -0.41 24.18 -6.14
CA LEU A 256 -0.22 22.83 -5.62
C LEU A 256 -1.33 22.51 -4.62
N THR A 257 -1.72 21.25 -4.52
CA THR A 257 -2.75 20.80 -3.59
C THR A 257 -2.33 20.99 -2.13
N SER A 258 -1.08 20.67 -1.80
CA SER A 258 -0.50 20.87 -0.47
C SER A 258 1.03 20.82 -0.53
N THR A 259 1.68 21.66 0.27
CA THR A 259 3.12 21.58 0.53
C THR A 259 3.46 20.86 1.83
N ASP A 260 2.48 20.23 2.50
CA ASP A 260 2.74 19.46 3.72
C ASP A 260 3.72 18.31 3.46
N GLY A 261 4.73 18.18 4.33
CA GLY A 261 5.81 17.22 4.17
C GLY A 261 6.86 17.60 3.13
N LEU A 262 6.59 18.57 2.25
CA LEU A 262 7.55 19.03 1.25
C LEU A 262 8.59 19.94 1.89
N GLY A 263 9.76 20.03 1.27
CA GLY A 263 10.74 21.03 1.67
C GLY A 263 11.94 21.09 0.75
N ALA A 264 12.85 22.01 1.09
CA ALA A 264 14.06 22.25 0.32
C ALA A 264 14.86 20.96 0.08
N GLY A 265 15.36 20.79 -1.14
CA GLY A 265 16.17 19.66 -1.59
C GLY A 265 15.38 18.51 -2.23
N MET A 266 14.05 18.45 -2.08
CA MET A 266 13.25 17.43 -2.77
C MET A 266 13.29 17.63 -4.28
N LEU A 267 13.44 16.55 -5.02
CA LEU A 267 13.49 16.58 -6.49
C LEU A 267 12.08 16.70 -7.06
N PHE A 268 11.95 17.54 -8.08
CA PHE A 268 10.70 17.96 -8.69
C PHE A 268 10.75 17.67 -10.19
N GLU A 269 9.87 16.78 -10.65
CA GLU A 269 9.75 16.44 -12.07
C GLU A 269 8.41 16.93 -12.62
N SER A 270 8.47 17.64 -13.74
CA SER A 270 7.32 18.00 -14.56
C SER A 270 7.79 18.23 -15.99
N ALA A 271 6.91 18.05 -16.96
CA ALA A 271 7.19 18.45 -18.34
C ALA A 271 7.43 19.97 -18.49
N SER A 272 6.98 20.77 -17.51
CA SER A 272 7.10 22.22 -17.52
C SER A 272 8.37 22.76 -16.85
N VAL A 273 9.27 21.90 -16.37
CA VAL A 273 10.56 22.31 -15.76
C VAL A 273 11.71 21.46 -16.31
N PRO A 274 12.95 21.97 -16.32
CA PRO A 274 14.12 21.17 -16.70
C PRO A 274 14.33 19.95 -15.80
N ALA A 275 14.97 18.90 -16.34
CA ALA A 275 15.37 17.74 -15.54
C ALA A 275 16.36 18.14 -14.43
N GLY A 276 16.31 17.45 -13.29
CA GLY A 276 17.16 17.74 -12.12
C GLY A 276 16.69 18.95 -11.28
N THR A 277 15.52 19.51 -11.57
CA THR A 277 14.94 20.59 -10.77
C THR A 277 14.64 20.10 -9.35
N SER A 278 14.89 20.96 -8.36
CA SER A 278 14.62 20.70 -6.94
C SER A 278 13.87 21.85 -6.30
N ILE A 279 13.19 21.59 -5.19
CA ILE A 279 12.55 22.62 -4.38
C ILE A 279 13.65 23.39 -3.63
N LEU A 280 13.67 24.72 -3.76
CA LEU A 280 14.51 25.63 -2.97
C LEU A 280 13.83 26.04 -1.67
N ASN A 281 12.56 26.42 -1.75
CA ASN A 281 11.82 26.92 -0.60
C ASN A 281 10.31 26.63 -0.71
N ILE A 282 9.67 26.44 0.44
CA ILE A 282 8.21 26.44 0.56
C ILE A 282 7.77 27.89 0.76
N LEU A 283 6.96 28.40 -0.16
CA LEU A 283 6.54 29.81 -0.16
C LEU A 283 5.19 30.00 0.53
N SER A 284 4.28 29.03 0.37
CA SER A 284 2.98 28.99 1.02
C SER A 284 2.49 27.54 1.10
N PRO A 285 1.34 27.26 1.78
CA PRO A 285 0.75 25.93 1.80
C PRO A 285 0.44 25.31 0.43
N THR A 286 0.49 26.09 -0.65
CA THR A 286 0.14 25.67 -2.03
C THR A 286 1.15 26.16 -3.08
N SER A 287 2.32 26.66 -2.66
CA SER A 287 3.35 27.15 -3.58
C SER A 287 4.77 26.92 -3.12
N VAL A 288 5.66 26.70 -4.09
CA VAL A 288 7.09 26.44 -3.88
C VAL A 288 7.92 27.26 -4.85
N THR A 289 9.16 27.56 -4.45
CA THR A 289 10.20 28.08 -5.35
C THR A 289 11.14 26.93 -5.71
N LEU A 290 11.46 26.79 -6.99
CA LEU A 290 12.30 25.75 -7.56
C LEU A 290 13.72 26.25 -7.87
N SER A 291 14.63 25.31 -8.19
CA SER A 291 16.03 25.61 -8.55
C SER A 291 16.20 26.06 -10.00
N ALA A 292 15.20 25.83 -10.83
CA ALA A 292 15.16 26.22 -12.22
C ALA A 292 13.81 26.85 -12.56
N ASN A 293 13.82 27.75 -13.54
CA ASN A 293 12.62 28.38 -14.05
C ASN A 293 11.80 27.38 -14.88
N ALA A 294 10.47 27.51 -14.82
CA ALA A 294 9.58 26.78 -15.71
C ALA A 294 9.83 27.16 -17.17
N THR A 295 9.68 26.19 -18.07
CA THR A 295 9.86 26.34 -19.52
C THR A 295 8.54 26.59 -20.25
N ALA A 296 7.40 26.27 -19.62
CA ALA A 296 6.06 26.37 -20.19
C ALA A 296 5.08 27.08 -19.24
N ASN A 297 3.97 27.55 -19.82
CA ASN A 297 2.85 28.15 -19.08
C ASN A 297 1.72 27.13 -18.89
N GLY A 298 0.97 27.27 -17.81
CA GLY A 298 -0.28 26.54 -17.58
C GLY A 298 -0.19 25.48 -16.49
N ALA A 299 -1.27 24.73 -16.31
CA ALA A 299 -1.34 23.66 -15.32
C ALA A 299 -0.70 22.39 -15.87
N ALA A 300 0.20 21.77 -15.09
CA ALA A 300 0.83 20.51 -15.45
C ALA A 300 1.00 19.60 -14.22
N SER A 301 1.07 18.29 -14.48
CA SER A 301 1.41 17.31 -13.45
C SER A 301 2.85 17.52 -12.98
N ALA A 302 3.05 17.46 -11.67
CA ALA A 302 4.32 17.59 -10.98
C ALA A 302 4.48 16.44 -10.00
N THR A 303 5.56 15.66 -10.14
CA THR A 303 5.91 14.59 -9.22
C THR A 303 7.10 15.01 -8.37
N ILE A 304 6.91 15.00 -7.05
CA ILE A 304 7.92 15.36 -6.06
C ILE A 304 8.38 14.08 -5.35
N PHE A 305 9.69 13.83 -5.36
CA PHE A 305 10.28 12.61 -4.82
C PHE A 305 10.78 12.83 -3.39
N ILE A 306 10.41 11.92 -2.49
CA ILE A 306 10.71 12.03 -1.05
C ILE A 306 12.19 11.72 -0.78
N TYR A 307 12.72 10.63 -1.36
CA TYR A 307 14.09 10.16 -1.11
C TYR A 307 15.01 10.35 -2.32
N GLY A 308 14.45 10.51 -3.53
CA GLY A 308 15.19 10.73 -4.75
C GLY A 308 14.48 10.16 -5.97
N ASN A 309 14.79 10.70 -7.15
CA ASN A 309 14.19 10.33 -8.41
C ASN A 309 15.04 9.36 -9.24
N GLY A 310 16.06 8.74 -8.62
CA GLY A 310 16.97 7.79 -9.28
C GLY A 310 17.77 8.44 -10.42
N ASP A 311 17.66 7.85 -11.60
CA ASP A 311 18.21 8.35 -12.88
C ASP A 311 17.41 9.51 -13.49
N GLY A 312 16.31 9.94 -12.85
CA GLY A 312 15.42 10.98 -13.36
C GLY A 312 14.50 10.54 -14.50
N SER A 313 14.39 9.24 -14.77
CA SER A 313 13.55 8.72 -15.86
C SER A 313 12.93 7.36 -15.54
N THR A 314 13.75 6.32 -15.42
CA THR A 314 13.27 4.93 -15.34
C THR A 314 13.27 4.36 -13.92
N THR A 315 13.94 5.03 -12.99
CA THR A 315 14.14 4.58 -11.61
C THR A 315 13.75 5.62 -10.58
N PHE A 316 13.68 5.23 -9.31
CA PHE A 316 13.50 6.13 -8.16
C PHE A 316 14.25 5.58 -6.95
N THR A 317 14.59 6.43 -5.98
CA THR A 317 15.38 6.03 -4.80
C THR A 317 14.46 5.75 -3.61
N GLY A 318 14.73 4.67 -2.88
CA GLY A 318 14.06 4.37 -1.60
C GLY A 318 14.75 5.02 -0.38
N PRO A 319 14.20 4.85 0.82
CA PRO A 319 14.83 5.33 2.05
C PRO A 319 16.14 4.57 2.36
N ASP A 320 17.07 5.26 3.03
CA ASP A 320 18.27 4.66 3.61
C ASP A 320 18.15 4.68 5.15
N LEU A 321 17.98 3.51 5.75
CA LEU A 321 17.84 3.36 7.20
C LEU A 321 19.10 2.82 7.88
N ARG A 322 20.21 2.65 7.16
CA ARG A 322 21.44 2.12 7.75
C ARG A 322 21.95 3.08 8.83
N GLY A 323 22.00 2.60 10.08
CA GLY A 323 22.47 3.37 11.23
C GLY A 323 21.58 4.56 11.63
N ARG A 324 20.39 4.72 11.03
CA ARG A 324 19.50 5.86 11.29
C ARG A 324 18.26 5.42 12.05
N PRO A 325 18.06 5.82 13.32
CA PRO A 325 16.74 5.80 13.93
C PRO A 325 15.74 6.62 13.12
N VAL A 326 14.51 6.12 13.06
CA VAL A 326 13.38 6.83 12.45
C VAL A 326 12.69 7.67 13.51
N PHE A 327 12.57 8.98 13.28
CA PHE A 327 11.65 9.82 14.03
C PHE A 327 10.37 10.07 13.22
N ALA A 328 9.24 10.11 13.92
CA ALA A 328 7.97 10.48 13.33
C ALA A 328 8.03 11.93 12.80
N ARG A 329 7.39 12.18 11.66
CA ARG A 329 7.20 13.53 11.12
C ARG A 329 6.52 14.40 12.18
N ASP A 330 7.19 15.50 12.55
CA ASP A 330 6.87 16.30 13.74
C ASP A 330 5.45 16.89 13.73
N ASN A 331 4.85 17.05 12.55
CA ASN A 331 3.53 17.60 12.39
C ASN A 331 2.43 16.58 12.02
N MET A 332 2.78 15.35 11.62
CA MET A 332 1.82 14.30 11.26
C MET A 332 0.68 14.73 10.32
N GLY A 333 0.93 15.71 9.44
CA GLY A 333 -0.07 16.30 8.53
C GLY A 333 -0.90 17.46 9.10
N GLY A 334 -0.68 17.84 10.36
CA GLY A 334 -1.28 18.98 11.03
C GLY A 334 -0.25 20.03 11.46
N THR A 335 -0.43 20.61 12.65
CA THR A 335 0.52 21.56 13.24
C THR A 335 1.72 20.83 13.85
N GLY A 336 2.93 21.35 13.63
CA GLY A 336 4.16 20.80 14.21
C GLY A 336 4.15 20.81 15.74
N ALA A 337 4.60 19.72 16.35
CA ALA A 337 4.88 19.66 17.78
C ALA A 337 6.11 20.49 18.20
N ASN A 338 6.93 20.89 17.21
CA ASN A 338 8.17 21.65 17.37
C ASN A 338 9.22 20.94 18.25
N LEU A 339 9.23 19.61 18.24
CA LEU A 339 10.21 18.80 18.97
C LEU A 339 11.49 18.60 18.15
N ILE A 340 11.38 18.53 16.82
CA ILE A 340 12.50 18.43 15.89
C ILE A 340 12.44 19.60 14.91
N THR A 341 13.28 20.60 15.12
CA THR A 341 13.28 21.84 14.32
C THR A 341 14.63 22.12 13.69
N THR A 342 14.63 22.81 12.55
CA THR A 342 15.88 23.19 11.87
C THR A 342 16.78 24.06 12.76
N GLY A 343 16.19 24.93 13.58
CA GLY A 343 16.95 25.79 14.50
C GLY A 343 17.62 25.06 15.66
N GLY A 344 17.03 23.97 16.16
CA GLY A 344 17.59 23.19 17.26
C GLY A 344 18.46 22.04 16.81
N SER A 345 17.93 21.16 15.95
CA SER A 345 18.60 19.91 15.54
C SER A 345 19.31 19.99 14.20
N GLY A 346 19.09 21.06 13.42
CA GLY A 346 19.50 21.15 12.01
C GLY A 346 18.60 20.37 11.06
N ILE A 347 17.54 19.72 11.56
CA ILE A 347 16.64 18.88 10.76
C ILE A 347 15.27 19.55 10.65
N ALA A 348 14.76 19.66 9.43
CA ALA A 348 13.39 20.08 9.20
C ALA A 348 12.43 18.92 9.57
N GLY A 349 12.00 18.85 10.84
CA GLY A 349 11.17 17.74 11.34
C GLY A 349 9.79 17.61 10.70
N THR A 350 9.29 18.66 10.04
CA THR A 350 8.04 18.63 9.27
C THR A 350 8.22 18.12 7.84
N ARG A 351 9.47 18.03 7.34
CA ARG A 351 9.78 17.53 6.00
C ARG A 351 9.98 16.01 6.04
N ILE A 352 9.22 15.26 5.24
CA ILE A 352 9.42 13.80 5.16
C ILE A 352 10.72 13.46 4.42
N GLY A 353 11.37 12.39 4.85
CA GLY A 353 12.68 11.99 4.33
C GLY A 353 13.81 12.92 4.75
N ALA A 354 13.57 13.93 5.59
CA ALA A 354 14.62 14.79 6.11
C ALA A 354 15.61 13.96 6.92
N THR A 355 16.88 14.01 6.51
CA THR A 355 18.00 13.43 7.23
C THR A 355 18.85 14.54 7.86
N GLY A 356 19.60 14.18 8.88
CA GLY A 356 20.55 15.07 9.55
C GLY A 356 21.03 14.43 10.84
N GLY A 357 21.50 15.25 11.78
CA GLY A 357 22.18 14.76 12.97
C GLY A 357 23.67 14.56 12.74
N SER A 358 24.41 14.31 13.83
CA SER A 358 25.86 14.08 13.77
C SER A 358 26.23 12.87 14.60
N GLU A 359 27.17 12.06 14.11
CA GLU A 359 27.78 10.98 14.89
C GLU A 359 28.64 11.54 16.03
N THR A 360 29.30 12.67 15.78
CA THR A 360 30.18 13.32 16.74
C THR A 360 29.84 14.80 16.88
N VAL A 361 29.75 15.29 18.12
CA VAL A 361 29.57 16.70 18.44
C VAL A 361 30.69 17.12 19.37
N THR A 362 31.56 18.01 18.90
CA THR A 362 32.64 18.56 19.72
C THR A 362 32.06 19.57 20.71
N LEU A 363 32.31 19.35 22.00
CA LEU A 363 31.96 20.33 23.04
C LEU A 363 32.90 21.52 22.96
N THR A 364 32.33 22.69 22.72
CA THR A 364 33.03 23.98 22.80
C THR A 364 32.99 24.50 24.24
N THR A 365 33.92 25.40 24.61
CA THR A 365 33.93 26.01 25.95
C THR A 365 32.57 26.59 26.35
N PRO A 366 31.85 27.36 25.50
CA PRO A 366 30.51 27.86 25.84
C PRO A 366 29.50 26.78 26.23
N GLN A 367 29.63 25.56 25.68
CA GLN A 367 28.70 24.45 25.89
C GLN A 367 28.96 23.67 27.18
N MET A 368 30.07 23.95 27.87
CA MET A 368 30.32 23.47 29.22
C MET A 368 29.50 24.29 30.24
N PRO A 369 29.00 23.69 31.33
CA PRO A 369 28.44 24.43 32.44
C PRO A 369 29.40 25.50 32.94
N ALA A 370 28.86 26.66 33.33
CA ALA A 370 29.67 27.72 33.94
C ALA A 370 30.26 27.20 35.27
N HIS A 371 31.58 27.09 35.34
CA HIS A 371 32.28 26.60 36.52
C HIS A 371 33.55 27.41 36.77
N ASN A 372 33.99 27.43 38.03
CA ASN A 372 35.29 27.95 38.43
C ASN A 372 35.94 26.97 39.41
N HIS A 373 37.20 27.20 39.76
CA HIS A 373 37.92 26.41 40.74
C HIS A 373 38.32 27.29 41.91
N THR A 374 38.20 26.77 43.12
CA THR A 374 38.77 27.44 44.31
C THR A 374 40.29 27.39 44.21
N ILE A 375 40.93 28.55 44.32
CA ILE A 375 42.39 28.65 44.37
C ILE A 375 42.79 28.69 45.86
N ASN A 376 43.57 27.71 46.30
CA ASN A 376 44.14 27.69 47.65
C ASN A 376 45.64 28.01 47.58
N ILE A 377 46.06 29.12 48.18
CA ILE A 377 47.46 29.54 48.28
C ILE A 377 47.82 29.54 49.76
N ILE A 378 48.74 28.65 50.15
CA ILE A 378 49.33 28.63 51.48
C ILE A 378 50.72 29.24 51.36
N ASP A 379 50.87 30.43 51.92
CA ASP A 379 52.15 31.10 52.03
C ASP A 379 52.39 31.44 53.51
N PRO A 380 53.15 30.60 54.24
CA PRO A 380 53.38 30.82 55.66
C PRO A 380 54.31 32.01 55.94
N GLY A 381 54.86 32.65 54.90
CA GLY A 381 55.98 33.57 55.02
C GLY A 381 57.24 32.85 55.52
N HIS A 382 58.37 33.56 55.50
CA HIS A 382 59.56 33.14 56.21
C HIS A 382 60.40 34.34 56.62
N VAL A 383 61.31 34.10 57.57
CA VAL A 383 62.27 35.08 58.07
C VAL A 383 63.68 34.60 57.80
N HIS A 384 64.61 35.52 57.63
CA HIS A 384 66.03 35.23 57.64
C HIS A 384 66.64 35.72 58.93
N GLN A 385 67.59 34.94 59.46
CA GLN A 385 68.37 35.34 60.63
C GLN A 385 69.60 36.10 60.20
N TYR A 386 69.85 37.22 60.87
CA TYR A 386 71.10 37.94 60.76
C TYR A 386 71.56 38.40 62.15
N ASN A 387 72.85 38.63 62.27
CA ASN A 387 73.43 39.12 63.51
C ASN A 387 73.49 40.64 63.46
N GLN A 388 72.84 41.30 64.41
CA GLN A 388 72.94 42.75 64.58
C GLN A 388 73.75 43.06 65.85
N ALA A 389 74.62 44.07 65.75
CA ALA A 389 75.29 44.65 66.89
C ALA A 389 74.28 45.47 67.71
N ASN A 390 73.95 45.01 68.92
CA ASN A 390 72.98 45.69 69.77
C ASN A 390 73.68 46.76 70.62
N LEU A 391 73.76 47.99 70.11
CA LEU A 391 74.34 49.13 70.84
C LEU A 391 73.24 49.88 71.61
N PRO A 392 73.47 50.31 72.86
CA PRO A 392 72.52 51.16 73.59
C PRO A 392 72.20 52.44 72.78
N ALA A 393 70.94 52.90 72.83
CA ALA A 393 70.55 54.13 72.14
C ALA A 393 71.43 55.31 72.58
N GLY A 394 72.09 55.98 71.63
CA GLY A 394 73.03 57.08 71.91
C GLY A 394 74.48 56.64 72.20
N ALA A 395 74.83 55.36 72.05
CA ALA A 395 76.20 54.89 72.16
C ALA A 395 77.06 55.39 70.99
N VAL A 396 78.11 56.16 71.31
CA VAL A 396 79.13 56.59 70.35
C VAL A 396 80.28 55.59 70.42
N VAL A 397 80.52 54.85 69.33
CA VAL A 397 81.66 53.91 69.28
C VAL A 397 82.94 54.74 69.17
N ALA A 398 83.64 54.87 70.28
CA ALA A 398 84.88 55.65 70.38
C ALA A 398 86.05 54.97 69.63
N ALA A 399 87.00 55.81 69.23
CA ALA A 399 88.12 55.58 68.32
C ALA A 399 88.94 54.29 68.50
N ALA A 400 89.60 53.89 67.41
CA ALA A 400 90.39 52.69 67.20
C ALA A 400 91.30 52.31 68.39
N GLY A 401 91.16 51.08 68.89
CA GLY A 401 92.14 50.44 69.76
C GLY A 401 91.62 49.82 71.07
N ALA A 402 90.37 50.07 71.48
CA ALA A 402 89.77 49.46 72.67
C ALA A 402 88.80 48.33 72.30
N ALA A 403 88.96 47.14 72.91
CA ALA A 403 88.06 46.00 72.69
C ALA A 403 86.71 46.22 73.39
N TYR A 404 85.72 46.74 72.66
CA TYR A 404 84.34 46.82 73.13
C TYR A 404 83.61 45.51 72.82
N GLN A 405 83.21 44.76 73.87
CA GLN A 405 82.45 43.52 73.74
C GLN A 405 81.04 43.83 73.23
N VAL A 406 80.85 43.70 71.91
CA VAL A 406 79.52 43.80 71.30
C VAL A 406 78.81 42.47 71.46
N THR A 407 77.76 42.43 72.27
CA THR A 407 76.84 41.28 72.29
C THR A 407 76.07 41.26 70.97
N GLN A 408 76.37 40.28 70.12
CA GLN A 408 75.57 40.01 68.93
C GLN A 408 74.34 39.21 69.34
N THR A 409 73.16 39.71 69.00
CA THR A 409 71.90 39.00 69.22
C THR A 409 71.36 38.55 67.85
N ALA A 410 71.03 37.26 67.73
CA ALA A 410 70.38 36.74 66.53
C ALA A 410 68.98 37.35 66.42
N THR A 411 68.74 38.12 65.37
CA THR A 411 67.46 38.79 65.13
C THR A 411 66.88 38.29 63.80
N ASN A 412 65.56 38.14 63.76
CA ASN A 412 64.85 37.78 62.53
C ASN A 412 64.53 39.06 61.74
N THR A 413 64.61 38.99 60.42
CA THR A 413 63.91 39.97 59.56
C THR A 413 62.40 39.91 59.83
N SER A 414 61.67 40.97 59.50
CA SER A 414 60.21 40.90 59.45
C SER A 414 59.79 39.81 58.46
N SER A 415 58.79 39.00 58.83
CA SER A 415 58.19 38.04 57.91
C SER A 415 57.30 38.78 56.92
N ALA A 416 57.39 38.43 55.65
CA ALA A 416 56.47 38.89 54.62
C ALA A 416 55.95 37.69 53.84
N THR A 417 54.66 37.71 53.52
CA THR A 417 54.13 36.85 52.48
C THR A 417 54.49 37.43 51.11
N THR A 418 54.56 36.56 50.11
CA THR A 418 54.92 36.83 48.71
C THR A 418 53.97 37.77 47.99
N GLY A 419 52.81 38.12 48.57
CA GLY A 419 51.84 39.07 48.00
C GLY A 419 51.16 38.57 46.72
N ILE A 420 51.18 37.26 46.44
CA ILE A 420 50.60 36.67 45.24
C ILE A 420 49.08 36.85 45.25
N THR A 421 48.54 37.47 44.20
CA THR A 421 47.09 37.50 43.93
C THR A 421 46.78 36.53 42.80
N ALA A 422 45.84 35.62 43.05
CA ALA A 422 45.28 34.74 42.02
C ALA A 422 43.76 34.84 42.05
N THR A 423 43.15 34.84 40.88
CA THR A 423 41.70 34.97 40.73
C THR A 423 41.21 33.85 39.83
N SER A 424 40.21 33.11 40.28
CA SER A 424 39.47 32.21 39.40
C SER A 424 38.34 32.98 38.72
N VAL A 425 38.18 32.73 37.43
CA VAL A 425 37.08 33.26 36.62
C VAL A 425 36.26 32.08 36.13
N ASN A 426 34.96 32.29 35.95
CA ASN A 426 34.10 31.26 35.39
C ASN A 426 34.52 30.95 33.94
N ALA A 427 34.64 29.67 33.63
CA ALA A 427 34.76 29.15 32.27
C ALA A 427 33.46 28.47 31.86
N GLY A 428 33.13 28.57 30.57
CA GLY A 428 31.87 28.07 30.00
C GLY A 428 30.66 28.95 30.30
N SER A 429 29.55 28.62 29.65
CA SER A 429 28.30 29.40 29.73
C SER A 429 27.03 28.54 29.79
N GLY A 430 27.14 27.22 29.64
CA GLY A 430 26.01 26.30 29.62
C GLY A 430 25.13 26.42 28.35
N THR A 431 25.67 26.89 27.23
CA THR A 431 24.91 26.93 25.97
C THR A 431 24.59 25.51 25.50
N ALA A 432 23.45 25.32 24.87
CA ALA A 432 23.05 24.02 24.34
C ALA A 432 24.06 23.49 23.31
N HIS A 433 24.25 22.17 23.30
CA HIS A 433 24.88 21.45 22.20
C HIS A 433 23.83 20.58 21.50
N GLN A 434 24.04 20.35 20.21
CA GLN A 434 23.19 19.47 19.42
C GLN A 434 23.35 18.04 19.97
N ASN A 435 22.24 17.32 20.19
CA ASN A 435 22.25 15.94 20.71
C ASN A 435 21.57 14.91 19.79
N MET A 436 21.16 15.32 18.59
CA MET A 436 20.40 14.50 17.67
C MET A 436 21.35 13.56 16.91
N PRO A 437 21.21 12.24 17.07
CA PRO A 437 22.01 11.28 16.30
C PRO A 437 21.66 11.34 14.81
N PRO A 438 22.49 10.74 13.93
CA PRO A 438 22.14 10.60 12.52
C PRO A 438 20.77 9.96 12.37
N THR A 439 19.81 10.64 11.75
CA THR A 439 18.40 10.20 11.73
C THR A 439 17.75 10.44 10.38
N ILE A 440 16.51 9.98 10.24
CA ILE A 440 15.60 10.22 9.13
C ILE A 440 14.18 10.42 9.66
N VAL A 441 13.47 11.37 9.07
CA VAL A 441 12.07 11.68 9.40
C VAL A 441 11.13 10.89 8.49
N MET A 442 10.19 10.13 9.06
CA MET A 442 9.20 9.36 8.30
C MET A 442 7.81 9.45 8.93
N ASN A 443 6.79 9.08 8.16
CA ASN A 443 5.44 8.94 8.70
C ASN A 443 5.33 7.65 9.50
N VAL A 444 4.63 7.72 10.62
CA VAL A 444 4.19 6.54 11.39
C VAL A 444 2.68 6.41 11.27
N ILE A 445 2.18 5.19 11.25
CA ILE A 445 0.75 4.92 11.11
C ILE A 445 0.31 3.94 12.19
N MET A 446 -0.88 4.15 12.73
CA MET A 446 -1.55 3.24 13.65
C MET A 446 -2.76 2.64 12.93
N ARG A 447 -2.86 1.31 12.92
CA ARG A 447 -4.06 0.64 12.41
C ARG A 447 -5.18 0.82 13.42
N ILE A 448 -6.29 1.41 13.01
CA ILE A 448 -7.42 1.74 13.90
C ILE A 448 -8.69 0.91 13.65
N LEU A 449 -8.74 0.14 12.56
CA LEU A 449 -9.80 -0.83 12.24
C LEU A 449 -9.22 -2.08 11.57
#